data_AF-Q749H5-F1
#
_entry.id   AF-Q749H5-F1
#
_cell.length_a   1.000
_cell.length_b   1.000
_cell.length_c   1.000
_cell.angle_alpha   90.00
_cell.angle_beta   90.00
_cell.angle_gamma   90.00
#
_symmetry.space_group_name_H-M   'P 1'
#
loop_
_entity.id
_entity.type
_entity.pdbx_description
1 polymer ?
#
loop_
_entity_poly.entity_id
_entity_poly.type
_entity_poly.pdbx_seq_one_letter_code
_entity_poly.pdbx_strand_id
1 'polypeptide(L)'
;MKHLFRFASALAALASLLVAAPALAEPWKFGVMSDTQWKSNLDGINPDTVAVGIINQLNQEFIAHDVKFVIQVGDLTDKSDSTYPTSLATRAAAAQPLYDAGIGFYPLRGNHESSQASTAWFSAAFPQTTAGGPNVFGATNFSSPFAALNGLSYSFDYNNARFVLLDQFTRTDGTNYLNSSTNNIIDQQGWIDTQLASRPSDSHAFVFSHKNLIGQNHADDLFGSNPAYNSSGNVAARNAFLASLQNNGVRYQFGGHDHMHHRAIITSPDTNARVQEIITSSNSYKFYIPQVPSNDEKYNVPAFGGPREIPIAQELFAIGYYIVTVDGPRVTVDHYAAPNGCNGDCDLTVTPALSGHFTKRETFGYSLNGKEFTVAQGQSYTAVQDSFRGTTARILDGTNASTGTDYAGRALTKAIDTGWTPREQHRHGRGHGHHDNRRRDADSDTASHILTLWGMADLGSSQTDVYTLSLTYDPDKARPEHLGRGLFGLAARDADGTWVNAVEMNAGGSAKFVKGAWKPGYGLGTYGIDPSTKTAWAVVNHQGDFAVTGFAETCRKK
;
A
#
# COMPACT_ATOMS: atom_id res chain seq x y z
N MET A 1 -31.31 -75.16 5.17
CA MET A 1 -32.25 -74.02 5.26
C MET A 1 -31.53 -72.91 6.00
N LYS A 2 -30.76 -72.09 5.27
CA LYS A 2 -31.13 -70.79 4.70
C LYS A 2 -31.10 -69.65 5.75
N HIS A 3 -30.02 -68.87 5.64
CA HIS A 3 -29.80 -67.46 6.01
C HIS A 3 -29.85 -67.06 7.50
N LEU A 4 -28.79 -66.40 8.00
CA LEU A 4 -28.78 -64.97 8.34
C LEU A 4 -27.52 -64.56 9.15
N PHE A 5 -26.95 -63.42 8.77
CA PHE A 5 -26.12 -62.47 9.51
C PHE A 5 -24.74 -62.87 10.07
N ARG A 6 -23.69 -62.39 9.38
CA ARG A 6 -22.57 -61.62 9.97
C ARG A 6 -21.72 -60.96 8.86
N PHE A 7 -22.12 -59.75 8.47
CA PHE A 7 -21.23 -58.73 7.92
C PHE A 7 -21.49 -57.47 8.73
N ALA A 8 -20.57 -57.11 9.63
CA ALA A 8 -20.54 -55.81 10.28
C ALA A 8 -19.33 -55.08 9.69
N SER A 9 -19.65 -54.17 8.79
CA SER A 9 -18.75 -53.30 8.04
C SER A 9 -17.99 -52.35 8.98
N ALA A 10 -16.70 -52.19 8.70
CA ALA A 10 -15.90 -51.08 9.20
C ALA A 10 -16.46 -49.78 8.59
N LEU A 11 -17.18 -49.00 9.40
CA LEU A 11 -17.57 -47.63 9.08
C LEU A 11 -17.01 -46.74 10.20
N ALA A 12 -15.80 -46.23 10.01
CA ALA A 12 -15.24 -45.20 10.87
C ALA A 12 -14.42 -44.22 10.03
N ALA A 13 -14.88 -42.97 10.04
CA ALA A 13 -14.15 -41.74 9.74
C ALA A 13 -13.62 -41.55 8.30
N LEU A 14 -14.53 -41.22 7.39
CA LEU A 14 -14.25 -40.19 6.39
C LEU A 14 -15.17 -38.99 6.69
N ALA A 15 -14.88 -38.29 7.78
CA ALA A 15 -15.42 -36.96 7.99
C ALA A 15 -14.66 -36.04 7.04
N SER A 16 -15.29 -35.76 5.90
CA SER A 16 -14.86 -34.78 4.94
C SER A 16 -14.55 -33.46 5.67
N LEU A 17 -13.26 -33.12 5.76
CA LEU A 17 -12.80 -31.75 6.02
C LEU A 17 -13.22 -30.89 4.81
N LEU A 18 -14.50 -30.55 4.75
CA LEU A 18 -14.93 -29.33 4.07
C LEU A 18 -14.41 -28.18 4.94
N VAL A 19 -13.16 -27.79 4.69
CA VAL A 19 -12.73 -26.44 5.01
C VAL A 19 -13.63 -25.53 4.18
N ALA A 20 -14.70 -25.03 4.79
CA ALA A 20 -15.44 -23.92 4.22
C ALA A 20 -14.42 -22.79 4.04
N ALA A 21 -14.07 -22.49 2.79
CA ALA A 21 -13.26 -21.31 2.52
C ALA A 21 -14.00 -20.13 3.15
N PRO A 22 -13.34 -19.31 4.00
CA PRO A 22 -13.99 -18.13 4.51
C PRO A 22 -14.47 -17.33 3.31
N ALA A 23 -15.76 -16.95 3.31
CA ALA A 23 -16.25 -15.94 2.38
C ALA A 23 -15.31 -14.74 2.54
N LEU A 24 -14.58 -14.37 1.49
CA LEU A 24 -13.69 -13.22 1.57
C LEU A 24 -14.53 -12.00 1.94
N ALA A 25 -14.06 -11.24 2.92
CA ALA A 25 -14.70 -9.99 3.29
C ALA A 25 -14.74 -9.08 2.06
N GLU A 26 -15.85 -8.34 1.90
CA GLU A 26 -15.97 -7.33 0.85
C GLU A 26 -14.78 -6.36 0.89
N PRO A 27 -14.27 -5.89 -0.27
CA PRO A 27 -13.20 -4.92 -0.31
C PRO A 27 -13.54 -3.68 0.52
N TRP A 28 -12.56 -3.15 1.24
CA TRP A 28 -12.72 -1.96 2.06
C TRP A 28 -11.50 -1.05 1.93
N LYS A 29 -11.67 0.22 2.31
CA LYS A 29 -10.66 1.27 2.13
C LYS A 29 -10.33 2.00 3.41
N PHE A 30 -9.09 2.46 3.54
CA PHE A 30 -8.71 3.48 4.51
C PHE A 30 -7.87 4.58 3.85
N GLY A 31 -7.93 5.79 4.40
CA GLY A 31 -7.15 6.93 3.95
C GLY A 31 -5.85 7.10 4.74
N VAL A 32 -4.84 7.72 4.12
CA VAL A 32 -3.64 8.19 4.82
C VAL A 32 -3.35 9.65 4.44
N MET A 33 -3.04 10.47 5.43
CA MET A 33 -2.64 11.88 5.31
C MET A 33 -1.53 12.19 6.31
N SER A 34 -0.76 13.26 6.13
CA SER A 34 0.41 13.55 6.99
C SER A 34 0.76 15.02 7.04
N ASP A 35 1.48 15.44 8.08
CA ASP A 35 2.11 16.76 8.18
C ASP A 35 1.11 17.90 7.95
N THR A 36 0.20 18.15 8.91
CA THR A 36 -0.85 19.18 8.79
C THR A 36 -0.53 20.47 9.54
N GLN A 37 0.75 20.78 9.67
CA GLN A 37 1.23 21.98 10.36
C GLN A 37 0.92 23.23 9.55
N TRP A 38 0.72 24.36 10.24
CA TRP A 38 0.58 25.68 9.60
C TRP A 38 1.33 26.75 10.39
N LYS A 39 2.02 27.65 9.69
CA LYS A 39 2.91 28.64 10.33
C LYS A 39 2.16 29.76 11.05
N SER A 40 1.21 30.38 10.36
CA SER A 40 0.52 31.57 10.83
C SER A 40 -0.83 31.76 10.15
N ASN A 41 -1.85 32.13 10.92
CA ASN A 41 -3.22 32.28 10.43
C ASN A 41 -3.45 33.63 9.70
N LEU A 42 -2.76 33.85 8.58
CA LEU A 42 -2.82 35.13 7.84
C LEU A 42 -4.13 35.30 7.05
N ASP A 43 -4.71 34.19 6.58
CA ASP A 43 -5.96 34.16 5.81
C ASP A 43 -7.21 33.95 6.69
N GLY A 44 -7.03 33.76 8.00
CA GLY A 44 -8.12 33.48 8.94
C GLY A 44 -8.65 32.05 8.89
N ILE A 45 -8.09 31.17 8.04
CA ILE A 45 -8.59 29.81 7.78
C ILE A 45 -7.84 28.76 8.62
N ASN A 46 -6.59 29.02 8.98
CA ASN A 46 -5.66 28.05 9.56
C ASN A 46 -5.24 28.45 10.99
N PRO A 47 -6.16 28.43 11.97
CA PRO A 47 -5.89 28.82 13.34
C PRO A 47 -4.98 27.81 14.06
N ASP A 48 -4.46 28.23 15.22
CA ASP A 48 -3.70 27.40 16.17
C ASP A 48 -2.60 26.53 15.53
N THR A 49 -1.98 27.03 14.48
CA THR A 49 -0.92 26.35 13.73
C THR A 49 -1.33 25.05 13.04
N VAL A 50 -2.62 24.94 12.66
CA VAL A 50 -3.19 23.78 11.99
C VAL A 50 -3.65 24.16 10.58
N ALA A 51 -3.32 23.33 9.59
CA ALA A 51 -3.68 23.53 8.18
C ALA A 51 -5.16 23.18 7.88
N VAL A 52 -6.10 23.74 8.64
CA VAL A 52 -7.55 23.44 8.57
C VAL A 52 -8.10 23.60 7.15
N GLY A 53 -7.64 24.59 6.39
CA GLY A 53 -8.07 24.81 5.02
C GLY A 53 -7.70 23.67 4.06
N ILE A 54 -6.51 23.08 4.24
CA ILE A 54 -6.08 21.90 3.48
C ILE A 54 -6.84 20.66 3.98
N ILE A 55 -6.88 20.45 5.30
CA ILE A 55 -7.57 19.31 5.93
C ILE A 55 -9.02 19.18 5.45
N ASN A 56 -9.77 20.29 5.41
CA ASN A 56 -11.17 20.27 4.99
C ASN A 56 -11.36 19.80 3.55
N GLN A 57 -10.42 20.11 2.66
CA GLN A 57 -10.46 19.65 1.27
C GLN A 57 -10.10 18.16 1.18
N LEU A 58 -9.10 17.69 1.94
CA LEU A 58 -8.76 16.27 1.99
C LEU A 58 -9.86 15.42 2.62
N ASN A 59 -10.55 15.92 3.65
CA ASN A 59 -11.67 15.22 4.25
C ASN A 59 -12.79 14.95 3.22
N GLN A 60 -13.04 15.87 2.29
CA GLN A 60 -14.00 15.66 1.21
C GLN A 60 -13.58 14.52 0.29
N GLU A 61 -12.29 14.43 -0.05
CA GLU A 61 -11.74 13.32 -0.84
C GLU A 61 -11.92 11.99 -0.11
N PHE A 62 -11.56 11.90 1.18
CA PHE A 62 -11.73 10.68 1.96
C PHE A 62 -13.18 10.22 2.06
N ILE A 63 -14.11 11.17 2.27
CA ILE A 63 -15.55 10.89 2.27
C ILE A 63 -16.01 10.39 0.88
N ALA A 64 -15.55 11.03 -0.20
CA ALA A 64 -15.91 10.64 -1.56
C ALA A 64 -15.38 9.24 -1.93
N HIS A 65 -14.25 8.82 -1.36
CA HIS A 65 -13.69 7.49 -1.55
C HIS A 65 -14.34 6.39 -0.68
N ASP A 66 -15.28 6.74 0.20
CA ASP A 66 -15.93 5.83 1.17
C ASP A 66 -14.92 5.05 2.03
N VAL A 67 -13.89 5.76 2.53
CA VAL A 67 -12.92 5.15 3.45
C VAL A 67 -13.57 4.88 4.80
N LYS A 68 -13.15 3.82 5.48
CA LYS A 68 -13.69 3.45 6.80
C LYS A 68 -13.02 4.19 7.94
N PHE A 69 -11.77 4.57 7.74
CA PHE A 69 -11.05 5.46 8.61
C PHE A 69 -9.90 6.13 7.87
N VAL A 70 -9.31 7.13 8.48
CA VAL A 70 -8.10 7.82 8.03
C VAL A 70 -7.03 7.73 9.10
N ILE A 71 -5.81 7.38 8.70
CA ILE A 71 -4.63 7.46 9.55
C ILE A 71 -3.90 8.76 9.26
N GLN A 72 -3.54 9.51 10.31
CA GLN A 72 -2.65 10.66 10.17
C GLN A 72 -1.24 10.38 10.70
N VAL A 73 -0.23 10.51 9.83
CA VAL A 73 1.17 10.19 10.14
C VAL A 73 1.94 11.37 10.72
N GLY A 74 1.55 11.76 11.92
CA GLY A 74 2.27 12.75 12.71
C GLY A 74 2.12 14.20 12.25
N ASP A 75 2.83 15.05 13.00
CA ASP A 75 2.85 16.50 12.93
C ASP A 75 1.48 17.09 12.62
N LEU A 76 0.61 16.93 13.61
CA LEU A 76 -0.76 17.39 13.55
C LEU A 76 -0.86 18.91 13.52
N THR A 77 0.13 19.58 14.12
CA THR A 77 0.19 21.01 14.39
C THR A 77 1.63 21.50 14.19
N ASP A 78 1.87 22.80 13.95
CA ASP A 78 3.26 23.33 14.00
C ASP A 78 3.74 23.50 15.44
N LYS A 79 2.83 23.74 16.38
CA LYS A 79 3.17 23.92 17.79
C LYS A 79 2.11 23.29 18.67
N SER A 80 2.56 22.46 19.59
CA SER A 80 1.73 21.92 20.67
C SER A 80 2.50 22.01 22.00
N ASP A 81 2.77 23.24 22.42
CA ASP A 81 3.40 23.56 23.70
C ASP A 81 2.49 24.46 24.56
N SER A 82 2.96 24.91 25.71
CA SER A 82 2.18 25.74 26.64
C SER A 82 1.67 27.06 26.03
N THR A 83 2.24 27.51 24.92
CA THR A 83 1.78 28.69 24.18
C THR A 83 0.69 28.36 23.15
N TYR A 84 0.55 27.10 22.74
CA TYR A 84 -0.49 26.59 21.83
C TYR A 84 -1.21 25.36 22.42
N PRO A 85 -1.85 25.47 23.61
CA PRO A 85 -2.47 24.31 24.27
C PRO A 85 -3.74 23.81 23.56
N THR A 86 -4.30 24.59 22.63
CA THR A 86 -5.53 24.25 21.89
C THR A 86 -5.28 23.67 20.50
N SER A 87 -4.04 23.64 20.00
CA SER A 87 -3.75 23.23 18.61
C SER A 87 -4.22 21.81 18.29
N LEU A 88 -4.00 20.86 19.21
CA LEU A 88 -4.48 19.49 19.05
C LEU A 88 -6.01 19.39 19.12
N ALA A 89 -6.67 20.22 19.92
CA ALA A 89 -8.13 20.32 19.94
C ALA A 89 -8.68 20.90 18.63
N THR A 90 -8.00 21.90 18.07
CA THR A 90 -8.32 22.48 16.74
C THR A 90 -8.17 21.42 15.65
N ARG A 91 -7.09 20.61 15.67
CA ARG A 91 -6.95 19.49 14.73
C ARG A 91 -8.03 18.43 14.92
N ALA A 92 -8.39 18.08 16.16
CA ALA A 92 -9.46 17.13 16.43
C ALA A 92 -10.82 17.64 15.94
N ALA A 93 -11.12 18.93 16.12
CA ALA A 93 -12.33 19.55 15.58
C ALA A 93 -12.35 19.51 14.04
N ALA A 94 -11.21 19.67 13.38
CA ALA A 94 -11.11 19.54 11.93
C ALA A 94 -11.34 18.09 11.42
N ALA A 95 -11.34 17.08 12.30
CA ALA A 95 -11.74 15.71 11.95
C ALA A 95 -13.27 15.48 12.04
N GLN A 96 -14.04 16.43 12.58
CA GLN A 96 -15.48 16.27 12.81
C GLN A 96 -16.27 15.85 11.54
N PRO A 97 -16.00 16.42 10.34
CA PRO A 97 -16.71 15.98 9.13
C PRO A 97 -16.50 14.49 8.80
N LEU A 98 -15.36 13.90 9.16
CA LEU A 98 -15.12 12.47 9.01
C LEU A 98 -16.00 11.68 9.99
N TYR A 99 -16.06 12.09 11.26
CA TYR A 99 -16.89 11.44 12.26
C TYR A 99 -18.38 11.51 11.93
N ASP A 100 -18.84 12.64 11.41
CA ASP A 100 -20.23 12.84 10.97
C ASP A 100 -20.58 11.90 9.80
N ALA A 101 -19.59 11.54 8.98
CA ALA A 101 -19.71 10.55 7.90
C ALA A 101 -19.50 9.09 8.38
N GLY A 102 -19.28 8.86 9.68
CA GLY A 102 -19.02 7.52 10.24
C GLY A 102 -17.61 6.99 9.96
N ILE A 103 -16.65 7.88 9.65
CA ILE A 103 -15.27 7.56 9.30
C ILE A 103 -14.37 7.78 10.52
N GLY A 104 -13.58 6.75 10.90
CA GLY A 104 -12.59 6.85 11.98
C GLY A 104 -11.42 7.77 11.65
N PHE A 105 -10.78 8.31 12.68
CA PHE A 105 -9.57 9.11 12.55
C PHE A 105 -8.54 8.65 13.57
N TYR A 106 -7.39 8.15 13.12
CA TYR A 106 -6.36 7.54 13.96
C TYR A 106 -5.01 8.22 13.74
N PRO A 107 -4.67 9.24 14.55
CA PRO A 107 -3.39 9.91 14.44
C PRO A 107 -2.29 9.20 15.24
N LEU A 108 -1.04 9.48 14.90
CA LEU A 108 0.10 9.35 15.80
C LEU A 108 0.80 10.71 15.93
N ARG A 109 1.65 10.91 16.95
CA ARG A 109 2.38 12.19 17.13
C ARG A 109 3.54 12.32 16.15
N GLY A 110 3.88 13.56 15.78
CA GLY A 110 5.17 13.87 15.18
C GLY A 110 6.10 14.66 16.08
N ASN A 111 7.23 15.14 15.53
CA ASN A 111 8.21 15.88 16.33
C ASN A 111 7.67 17.23 16.83
N HIS A 112 6.66 17.79 16.17
CA HIS A 112 5.95 18.99 16.63
C HIS A 112 5.00 18.71 17.81
N GLU A 113 4.75 17.43 18.15
CA GLU A 113 4.05 16.96 19.35
C GLU A 113 4.96 16.19 20.32
N SER A 114 6.27 16.42 20.28
CA SER A 114 7.26 15.58 20.97
C SER A 114 7.36 15.75 22.49
N SER A 115 6.69 16.75 23.06
CA SER A 115 6.83 17.10 24.48
C SER A 115 5.96 16.24 25.39
N GLN A 116 6.29 16.20 26.69
CA GLN A 116 5.41 15.56 27.70
C GLN A 116 4.05 16.26 27.78
N ALA A 117 4.00 17.59 27.69
CA ALA A 117 2.73 18.34 27.76
C ALA A 117 1.80 17.94 26.60
N SER A 118 2.36 17.77 25.40
CA SER A 118 1.62 17.34 24.20
C SER A 118 0.96 15.96 24.39
N THR A 119 1.52 15.06 25.22
CA THR A 119 0.92 13.73 25.46
C THR A 119 -0.47 13.80 26.07
N ALA A 120 -0.68 14.71 27.03
CA ALA A 120 -1.94 14.86 27.73
C ALA A 120 -3.01 15.47 26.80
N TRP A 121 -2.62 16.50 26.03
CA TRP A 121 -3.52 17.11 25.05
C TRP A 121 -3.86 16.17 23.91
N PHE A 122 -2.90 15.36 23.45
CA PHE A 122 -3.13 14.36 22.42
C PHE A 122 -4.16 13.33 22.87
N SER A 123 -3.98 12.76 24.07
CA SER A 123 -4.90 11.76 24.62
C SER A 123 -6.31 12.33 24.84
N ALA A 124 -6.42 13.60 25.23
CA ALA A 124 -7.70 14.28 25.40
C ALA A 124 -8.39 14.58 24.05
N ALA A 125 -7.61 14.95 23.03
CA ALA A 125 -8.12 15.29 21.69
C ALA A 125 -8.50 14.04 20.87
N PHE A 126 -7.84 12.91 21.11
CA PHE A 126 -8.01 11.67 20.34
C PHE A 126 -8.23 10.46 21.26
N PRO A 127 -9.30 10.43 22.08
CA PRO A 127 -9.53 9.36 23.05
C PRO A 127 -9.66 7.96 22.41
N GLN A 128 -10.08 7.88 21.14
CA GLN A 128 -10.19 6.64 20.37
C GLN A 128 -8.87 5.86 20.24
N THR A 129 -7.70 6.49 20.39
CA THR A 129 -6.40 5.79 20.32
C THR A 129 -6.17 4.89 21.53
N THR A 130 -6.89 5.10 22.63
CA THR A 130 -6.79 4.33 23.88
C THR A 130 -7.82 3.20 24.01
N ALA A 131 -8.50 2.83 22.91
CA ALA A 131 -9.67 1.94 22.91
C ALA A 131 -10.92 2.48 23.64
N GLY A 132 -10.84 3.67 24.24
CA GLY A 132 -11.88 4.24 25.10
C GLY A 132 -12.31 5.60 24.58
N GLY A 133 -13.35 5.65 23.75
CA GLY A 133 -13.91 6.91 23.30
C GLY A 133 -15.00 6.76 22.24
N PRO A 134 -15.74 7.85 21.94
CA PRO A 134 -16.53 7.91 20.72
C PRO A 134 -15.61 7.78 19.49
N ASN A 135 -16.16 7.44 18.33
CA ASN A 135 -15.47 7.44 17.02
C ASN A 135 -14.46 6.30 16.76
N VAL A 136 -14.57 5.17 17.47
CA VAL A 136 -13.78 3.94 17.18
C VAL A 136 -14.27 3.21 15.92
N PHE A 137 -15.50 3.45 15.46
CA PHE A 137 -16.07 3.01 14.17
C PHE A 137 -15.67 1.60 13.67
N GLY A 138 -15.71 0.60 14.55
CA GLY A 138 -15.48 -0.81 14.18
C GLY A 138 -14.04 -1.30 14.35
N ALA A 139 -13.08 -0.45 14.69
CA ALA A 139 -11.76 -0.91 15.13
C ALA A 139 -11.87 -1.67 16.46
N THR A 140 -11.04 -2.69 16.62
CA THR A 140 -11.06 -3.58 17.79
C THR A 140 -9.64 -3.94 18.22
N ASN A 141 -9.53 -4.71 19.30
CA ASN A 141 -8.25 -5.29 19.76
C ASN A 141 -7.13 -4.26 19.94
N PHE A 142 -7.46 -3.17 20.61
CA PHE A 142 -6.48 -2.12 20.90
C PHE A 142 -5.44 -2.61 21.90
N SER A 143 -4.18 -2.25 21.66
CA SER A 143 -3.07 -2.55 22.56
C SER A 143 -2.01 -1.45 22.49
N SER A 144 -1.30 -1.24 23.60
CA SER A 144 -0.13 -0.35 23.72
C SER A 144 0.99 -1.09 24.47
N PRO A 145 2.27 -0.72 24.27
CA PRO A 145 3.41 -1.45 24.83
C PRO A 145 3.45 -1.41 26.37
N PHE A 146 3.12 -0.26 26.97
CA PHE A 146 3.05 -0.07 28.41
C PHE A 146 2.31 1.23 28.75
N ALA A 147 1.98 1.44 30.03
CA ALA A 147 1.11 2.53 30.49
C ALA A 147 1.56 3.93 30.04
N ALA A 148 2.87 4.21 30.05
CA ALA A 148 3.41 5.53 29.68
C ALA A 148 3.32 5.86 28.17
N LEU A 149 2.88 4.89 27.35
CA LEU A 149 2.64 5.01 25.91
C LEU A 149 1.19 4.66 25.52
N ASN A 150 0.28 4.51 26.49
CA ASN A 150 -1.11 4.15 26.21
C ASN A 150 -1.77 5.16 25.27
N GLY A 151 -2.20 4.70 24.10
CA GLY A 151 -2.78 5.54 23.03
C GLY A 151 -1.81 6.48 22.32
N LEU A 152 -0.50 6.41 22.61
CA LEU A 152 0.56 7.12 21.88
C LEU A 152 1.20 6.17 20.86
N SER A 153 1.82 5.09 21.36
CA SER A 153 2.08 3.90 20.54
C SER A 153 0.93 2.94 20.75
N TYR A 154 0.25 2.57 19.68
CA TYR A 154 -0.91 1.71 19.78
C TYR A 154 -1.10 0.87 18.53
N SER A 155 -1.83 -0.22 18.69
CA SER A 155 -2.27 -1.06 17.59
C SER A 155 -3.76 -1.29 17.68
N PHE A 156 -4.39 -1.63 16.56
CA PHE A 156 -5.77 -2.07 16.50
C PHE A 156 -5.98 -2.96 15.27
N ASP A 157 -7.06 -3.72 15.29
CA ASP A 157 -7.53 -4.53 14.17
C ASP A 157 -8.75 -3.88 13.51
N TYR A 158 -8.78 -3.93 12.18
CA TYR A 158 -9.95 -3.60 11.38
C TYR A 158 -10.10 -4.63 10.26
N ASN A 159 -11.25 -5.32 10.23
CA ASN A 159 -11.49 -6.45 9.32
C ASN A 159 -10.31 -7.45 9.32
N ASN A 160 -9.65 -7.62 8.17
CA ASN A 160 -8.55 -8.55 7.95
C ASN A 160 -7.17 -7.86 7.97
N ALA A 161 -7.00 -6.80 8.75
CA ALA A 161 -5.72 -6.09 8.88
C ALA A 161 -5.45 -5.62 10.33
N ARG A 162 -4.18 -5.67 10.71
CA ARG A 162 -3.64 -5.06 11.92
C ARG A 162 -2.88 -3.78 11.60
N PHE A 163 -3.09 -2.75 12.40
CA PHE A 163 -2.42 -1.45 12.30
C PHE A 163 -1.55 -1.27 13.54
N VAL A 164 -0.30 -0.85 13.37
CA VAL A 164 0.63 -0.57 14.46
C VAL A 164 1.19 0.84 14.25
N LEU A 165 0.85 1.76 15.16
CA LEU A 165 1.25 3.16 15.11
C LEU A 165 2.26 3.41 16.23
N LEU A 166 3.42 3.98 15.87
CA LEU A 166 4.61 4.04 16.70
C LEU A 166 4.95 5.47 17.09
N ASP A 167 5.11 5.70 18.38
CA ASP A 167 5.55 6.96 18.98
C ASP A 167 6.98 6.84 19.51
N GLN A 168 7.86 7.75 19.09
CA GLN A 168 9.26 7.78 19.52
C GLN A 168 9.61 8.98 20.43
N PHE A 169 8.61 9.68 20.95
CA PHE A 169 8.81 10.96 21.63
C PHE A 169 8.66 10.85 23.15
N THR A 170 8.77 11.97 23.85
CA THR A 170 8.70 12.01 25.32
C THR A 170 7.39 11.39 25.80
N ARG A 171 7.48 10.48 26.77
CA ARG A 171 6.34 9.70 27.30
C ARG A 171 5.45 10.52 28.24
N THR A 172 4.29 9.98 28.58
CA THR A 172 3.34 10.66 29.49
C THR A 172 3.93 10.93 30.87
N ASP A 173 4.81 10.05 31.35
CA ASP A 173 5.52 10.18 32.64
C ASP A 173 6.79 11.05 32.56
N GLY A 174 7.08 11.63 31.39
CA GLY A 174 8.25 12.48 31.14
C GLY A 174 9.54 11.69 30.95
N THR A 175 9.50 10.37 30.99
CA THR A 175 10.68 9.53 30.83
C THR A 175 11.03 9.33 29.35
N ASN A 176 12.29 8.94 29.14
CA ASN A 176 12.83 8.54 27.84
C ASN A 176 13.70 7.29 28.03
N TYR A 177 13.77 6.44 27.01
CA TYR A 177 14.67 5.29 26.99
C TYR A 177 16.12 5.77 27.10
N LEU A 178 16.82 5.29 28.14
CA LEU A 178 18.18 5.72 28.48
C LEU A 178 18.34 7.25 28.57
N ASN A 179 17.30 7.95 29.02
CA ASN A 179 17.26 9.43 29.10
C ASN A 179 17.52 10.14 27.76
N SER A 180 17.22 9.48 26.62
CA SER A 180 17.38 10.05 25.29
C SER A 180 16.06 10.05 24.52
N SER A 181 15.58 11.24 24.15
CA SER A 181 14.35 11.42 23.37
C SER A 181 14.44 10.92 21.94
N THR A 182 15.61 10.46 21.48
CA THR A 182 15.80 9.91 20.12
C THR A 182 15.76 8.39 20.08
N ASN A 183 15.69 7.72 21.24
CA ASN A 183 15.87 6.26 21.34
C ASN A 183 14.61 5.53 21.82
N ASN A 184 13.49 6.23 22.02
CA ASN A 184 12.31 5.70 22.69
C ASN A 184 11.61 4.55 21.95
N ILE A 185 11.96 4.29 20.69
CA ILE A 185 11.42 3.13 19.96
C ILE A 185 12.06 1.81 20.41
N ILE A 186 13.29 1.85 20.95
CA ILE A 186 14.11 0.64 21.18
C ILE A 186 13.44 -0.32 22.17
N ASP A 187 12.88 0.18 23.27
CA ASP A 187 12.22 -0.66 24.28
C ASP A 187 10.77 -1.01 23.94
N GLN A 188 10.28 -0.62 22.77
CA GLN A 188 8.97 -1.04 22.26
C GLN A 188 9.06 -2.30 21.39
N GLN A 189 10.27 -2.72 20.98
CA GLN A 189 10.48 -3.80 20.01
C GLN A 189 9.74 -5.10 20.37
N GLY A 190 9.80 -5.54 21.63
CA GLY A 190 9.14 -6.78 22.05
C GLY A 190 7.61 -6.73 21.93
N TRP A 191 7.02 -5.55 22.13
CA TRP A 191 5.58 -5.35 21.90
C TRP A 191 5.27 -5.32 20.40
N ILE A 192 6.09 -4.64 19.58
CA ILE A 192 5.95 -4.63 18.12
C ILE A 192 5.95 -6.06 17.57
N ASP A 193 6.93 -6.88 17.98
CA ASP A 193 7.02 -8.30 17.62
C ASP A 193 5.74 -9.06 17.99
N THR A 194 5.25 -8.84 19.21
CA THR A 194 4.04 -9.50 19.72
C THR A 194 2.80 -9.09 18.93
N GLN A 195 2.63 -7.80 18.64
CA GLN A 195 1.47 -7.34 17.87
C GLN A 195 1.52 -7.86 16.44
N LEU A 196 2.68 -7.85 15.80
CA LEU A 196 2.79 -8.36 14.44
C LEU A 196 2.57 -9.87 14.41
N ALA A 197 3.20 -10.65 15.30
CA ALA A 197 3.13 -12.11 15.29
C ALA A 197 1.77 -12.68 15.73
N SER A 198 1.02 -11.97 16.57
CA SER A 198 -0.28 -12.44 17.09
C SER A 198 -1.48 -12.08 16.21
N ARG A 199 -1.26 -11.50 15.03
CA ARG A 199 -2.36 -11.17 14.10
C ARG A 199 -2.99 -12.46 13.53
N PRO A 200 -4.27 -12.44 13.14
CA PRO A 200 -4.89 -13.59 12.50
C PRO A 200 -4.11 -14.06 11.27
N SER A 201 -4.10 -15.36 11.02
CA SER A 201 -3.57 -15.90 9.75
C SER A 201 -4.32 -15.29 8.57
N ASP A 202 -3.63 -15.10 7.44
CA ASP A 202 -4.19 -14.48 6.23
C ASP A 202 -4.67 -13.02 6.43
N SER A 203 -4.16 -12.32 7.46
CA SER A 203 -4.39 -10.90 7.66
C SER A 203 -3.18 -10.05 7.25
N HIS A 204 -3.47 -8.83 6.81
CA HIS A 204 -2.46 -7.81 6.51
C HIS A 204 -1.93 -7.18 7.79
N ALA A 205 -0.78 -6.51 7.67
CA ALA A 205 -0.25 -5.65 8.72
C ALA A 205 0.34 -4.37 8.10
N PHE A 206 0.05 -3.24 8.72
CA PHE A 206 0.54 -1.92 8.33
C PHE A 206 1.20 -1.25 9.55
N VAL A 207 2.39 -0.69 9.35
CA VAL A 207 3.15 -0.05 10.42
C VAL A 207 3.35 1.42 10.08
N PHE A 208 3.16 2.30 11.06
CA PHE A 208 3.23 3.74 10.91
C PHE A 208 4.16 4.31 11.97
N SER A 209 5.05 5.21 11.57
CA SER A 209 5.82 6.07 12.47
C SER A 209 5.90 7.45 11.85
N HIS A 210 6.09 8.50 12.65
CA HIS A 210 6.17 9.82 12.03
C HIS A 210 7.51 10.02 11.32
N LYS A 211 8.63 9.73 12.00
CA LYS A 211 9.92 9.76 11.34
C LYS A 211 10.12 8.52 10.48
N ASN A 212 10.83 8.75 9.39
CA ASN A 212 11.21 7.76 8.40
C ASN A 212 12.29 6.81 8.98
N LEU A 213 12.52 5.68 8.32
CA LEU A 213 13.69 4.82 8.49
C LEU A 213 14.92 5.43 7.83
N ILE A 214 14.76 6.05 6.64
CA ILE A 214 15.78 6.88 5.99
C ILE A 214 15.12 8.12 5.36
N GLY A 215 15.21 9.27 6.04
CA GLY A 215 14.71 10.53 5.50
C GLY A 215 15.50 11.01 4.28
N GLN A 216 14.84 11.77 3.41
CA GLN A 216 15.40 12.43 2.23
C GLN A 216 15.95 13.82 2.55
N ASN A 217 15.28 14.62 3.39
CA ASN A 217 15.78 15.91 3.87
C ASN A 217 16.37 15.80 5.27
N HIS A 218 15.59 15.35 6.25
CA HIS A 218 16.03 15.29 7.63
C HIS A 218 16.92 14.09 7.87
N ALA A 219 17.97 14.30 8.66
CA ALA A 219 18.88 13.21 9.00
C ALA A 219 18.23 12.27 10.02
N ASP A 220 17.56 12.81 11.04
CA ASP A 220 16.97 12.03 12.12
C ASP A 220 15.87 11.09 11.62
N ASP A 221 15.87 9.90 12.22
CA ASP A 221 15.05 8.76 11.81
C ASP A 221 14.27 8.21 13.02
N LEU A 222 13.51 7.15 12.79
CA LEU A 222 12.81 6.42 13.85
C LEU A 222 13.75 5.97 14.99
N PHE A 223 15.04 5.79 14.68
CA PHE A 223 16.03 5.17 15.55
C PHE A 223 17.16 6.10 15.98
N GLY A 224 17.03 7.43 15.86
CA GLY A 224 18.10 8.33 16.27
C GLY A 224 18.21 9.62 15.48
N SER A 225 19.41 10.21 15.53
CA SER A 225 19.72 11.49 14.89
C SER A 225 20.21 11.37 13.45
N ASN A 226 20.46 10.15 12.96
CA ASN A 226 20.78 9.82 11.57
C ASN A 226 20.58 8.32 11.31
N PRO A 227 20.42 7.86 10.05
CA PRO A 227 20.15 6.45 9.73
C PRO A 227 21.30 5.47 10.06
N ALA A 228 22.49 5.99 10.33
CA ALA A 228 23.65 5.22 10.80
C ALA A 228 23.92 5.36 12.32
N TYR A 229 23.07 6.10 13.04
CA TYR A 229 23.31 6.43 14.45
C TYR A 229 23.40 5.16 15.30
N ASN A 230 24.42 5.05 16.16
CA ASN A 230 24.66 3.84 16.95
C ASN A 230 25.25 4.12 18.34
N SER A 231 24.67 5.05 19.11
CA SER A 231 25.16 5.33 20.48
C SER A 231 24.59 4.39 21.53
N SER A 232 23.43 3.78 21.27
CA SER A 232 22.60 3.09 22.27
C SER A 232 22.07 1.75 21.77
N GLY A 233 22.81 1.07 20.89
CA GLY A 233 22.39 -0.19 20.26
C GLY A 233 21.36 0.00 19.14
N ASN A 234 21.21 1.22 18.64
CA ASN A 234 20.23 1.59 17.62
C ASN A 234 20.39 0.76 16.33
N VAL A 235 21.62 0.37 15.95
CA VAL A 235 21.84 -0.51 14.79
C VAL A 235 21.23 -1.89 15.00
N ALA A 236 21.42 -2.48 16.19
CA ALA A 236 20.77 -3.76 16.53
C ALA A 236 19.25 -3.62 16.59
N ALA A 237 18.73 -2.50 17.11
CA ALA A 237 17.30 -2.21 17.12
C ALA A 237 16.72 -2.08 15.70
N ARG A 238 17.40 -1.40 14.77
CA ARG A 238 17.01 -1.34 13.35
C ARG A 238 16.96 -2.72 12.71
N ASN A 239 17.98 -3.56 12.95
CA ASN A 239 17.99 -4.94 12.45
C ASN A 239 16.79 -5.73 13.00
N ALA A 240 16.54 -5.67 14.31
CA ALA A 240 15.42 -6.35 14.93
C ALA A 240 14.06 -5.87 14.40
N PHE A 241 13.90 -4.56 14.24
CA PHE A 241 12.67 -3.98 13.70
C PHE A 241 12.40 -4.43 12.27
N LEU A 242 13.37 -4.27 11.35
CA LEU A 242 13.18 -4.67 9.95
C LEU A 242 12.99 -6.19 9.83
N ALA A 243 13.69 -6.99 10.64
CA ALA A 243 13.46 -8.42 10.70
C ALA A 243 12.04 -8.75 11.17
N SER A 244 11.52 -8.04 12.19
CA SER A 244 10.15 -8.18 12.65
C SER A 244 9.14 -7.87 11.56
N LEU A 245 9.31 -6.76 10.83
CA LEU A 245 8.45 -6.38 9.72
C LEU A 245 8.44 -7.47 8.63
N GLN A 246 9.62 -7.88 8.16
CA GLN A 246 9.77 -8.87 7.09
C GLN A 246 9.22 -10.24 7.50
N ASN A 247 9.60 -10.75 8.68
CA ASN A 247 9.16 -12.06 9.16
C ASN A 247 7.65 -12.12 9.39
N ASN A 248 7.04 -10.96 9.65
CA ASN A 248 5.61 -10.81 9.79
C ASN A 248 4.94 -10.30 8.51
N GLY A 249 5.60 -10.36 7.35
CA GLY A 249 4.96 -10.02 6.07
C GLY A 249 4.42 -8.60 5.98
N VAL A 250 4.90 -7.67 6.82
CA VAL A 250 4.64 -6.24 6.66
C VAL A 250 5.33 -5.81 5.38
N ARG A 251 4.56 -5.30 4.42
CA ARG A 251 5.12 -4.79 3.15
C ARG A 251 5.41 -3.31 3.20
N TYR A 252 4.54 -2.55 3.87
CA TYR A 252 4.63 -1.09 3.92
C TYR A 252 4.80 -0.60 5.35
N GLN A 253 5.84 0.19 5.55
CA GLN A 253 5.96 1.09 6.69
C GLN A 253 5.75 2.52 6.17
N PHE A 254 4.85 3.26 6.81
CA PHE A 254 4.52 4.64 6.43
C PHE A 254 5.20 5.63 7.40
N GLY A 255 5.88 6.61 6.80
CA GLY A 255 6.54 7.75 7.44
C GLY A 255 5.97 9.09 6.95
N GLY A 256 6.20 10.17 7.68
CA GLY A 256 5.90 11.56 7.29
C GLY A 256 7.18 12.41 7.34
N HIS A 257 7.16 13.54 8.06
CA HIS A 257 8.32 14.32 8.50
C HIS A 257 9.09 15.08 7.40
N ASP A 258 9.22 14.50 6.22
CA ASP A 258 10.02 15.04 5.12
C ASP A 258 9.20 15.76 4.05
N HIS A 259 7.88 15.81 4.23
CA HIS A 259 6.98 16.66 3.46
C HIS A 259 7.03 16.41 1.94
N MET A 260 7.17 15.14 1.54
CA MET A 260 7.23 14.72 0.15
C MET A 260 6.72 13.29 -0.02
N HIS A 261 6.26 12.95 -1.21
CA HIS A 261 6.06 11.54 -1.52
C HIS A 261 7.41 10.91 -1.87
N HIS A 262 7.79 9.86 -1.16
CA HIS A 262 8.96 9.06 -1.52
C HIS A 262 8.72 7.60 -1.17
N ARG A 263 9.01 6.69 -2.10
CA ARG A 263 8.97 5.24 -1.86
C ARG A 263 10.34 4.67 -2.10
N ALA A 264 10.79 3.83 -1.18
CA ALA A 264 12.05 3.13 -1.29
C ALA A 264 12.00 1.77 -0.59
N ILE A 265 12.81 0.82 -1.06
CA ILE A 265 13.11 -0.38 -0.28
C ILE A 265 14.27 -0.07 0.65
N ILE A 266 14.03 -0.24 1.95
CA ILE A 266 15.03 -0.05 3.00
C ILE A 266 15.52 -1.42 3.45
N THR A 267 16.83 -1.62 3.37
CA THR A 267 17.50 -2.82 3.84
C THR A 267 18.08 -2.60 5.24
N SER A 268 18.06 -3.61 6.09
CA SER A 268 18.64 -3.55 7.44
C SER A 268 20.15 -3.35 7.40
N PRO A 269 20.76 -2.75 8.45
CA PRO A 269 22.22 -2.63 8.54
C PRO A 269 22.99 -3.94 8.29
N ASP A 270 22.45 -5.08 8.70
CA ASP A 270 23.05 -6.41 8.49
C ASP A 270 22.65 -7.08 7.16
N THR A 271 21.87 -6.41 6.32
CA THR A 271 21.38 -6.87 5.01
C THR A 271 20.41 -8.06 5.00
N ASN A 272 19.98 -8.53 6.16
CA ASN A 272 19.17 -9.74 6.29
C ASN A 272 17.65 -9.50 6.12
N ALA A 273 17.21 -8.25 6.26
CA ALA A 273 15.80 -7.90 6.18
C ALA A 273 15.57 -6.63 5.37
N ARG A 274 14.40 -6.52 4.75
CA ARG A 274 13.97 -5.32 4.04
C ARG A 274 12.48 -5.07 4.18
N VAL A 275 12.09 -3.81 4.00
CA VAL A 275 10.71 -3.36 3.93
C VAL A 275 10.63 -2.21 2.93
N GLN A 276 9.46 -1.98 2.34
CA GLN A 276 9.23 -0.77 1.59
C GLN A 276 8.74 0.34 2.53
N GLU A 277 9.50 1.43 2.58
CA GLU A 277 9.13 2.66 3.23
C GLU A 277 8.32 3.52 2.26
N ILE A 278 7.29 4.18 2.80
CA ILE A 278 6.52 5.22 2.12
C ILE A 278 6.58 6.46 2.98
N ILE A 279 7.40 7.43 2.58
CA ILE A 279 7.30 8.80 3.07
C ILE A 279 6.10 9.43 2.38
N THR A 280 5.12 9.82 3.17
CA THR A 280 3.84 10.34 2.70
C THR A 280 3.94 11.82 2.34
N SER A 281 3.21 12.24 1.31
CA SER A 281 3.08 13.65 0.92
C SER A 281 2.68 14.56 2.08
N SER A 282 3.20 15.79 2.03
CA SER A 282 2.88 16.87 2.97
C SER A 282 1.44 17.35 2.82
N ASN A 283 0.80 17.71 3.93
CA ASN A 283 -0.42 18.51 3.94
C ASN A 283 -0.21 19.83 4.70
N SER A 284 1.04 20.30 4.68
CA SER A 284 1.56 21.41 5.45
C SER A 284 1.65 22.68 4.63
N TYR A 285 2.12 23.74 5.28
CA TYR A 285 2.55 24.97 4.63
C TYR A 285 3.96 24.86 4.00
N LYS A 286 4.81 23.91 4.41
CA LYS A 286 6.23 23.81 3.98
C LYS A 286 6.50 22.51 3.22
N PHE A 287 7.50 22.51 2.34
CA PHE A 287 7.92 21.36 1.52
C PHE A 287 9.44 21.30 1.44
N TYR A 288 10.03 20.17 1.81
CA TYR A 288 11.48 20.06 1.88
C TYR A 288 12.12 19.62 0.56
N ILE A 289 13.37 20.01 0.38
CA ILE A 289 14.25 19.56 -0.71
C ILE A 289 15.13 18.43 -0.19
N PRO A 290 15.21 17.26 -0.86
CA PRO A 290 16.14 16.19 -0.48
C PRO A 290 17.61 16.64 -0.41
N GLN A 291 18.38 16.02 0.47
CA GLN A 291 19.83 16.22 0.58
C GLN A 291 20.57 15.63 -0.65
N VAL A 292 21.66 16.30 -1.05
CA VAL A 292 22.59 15.79 -2.06
C VAL A 292 24.02 15.91 -1.51
N PRO A 293 24.76 14.80 -1.30
CA PRO A 293 24.32 13.40 -1.48
C PRO A 293 23.16 13.04 -0.54
N SER A 294 22.41 12.00 -0.91
CA SER A 294 21.27 11.51 -0.13
C SER A 294 21.71 11.13 1.30
N ASN A 295 20.78 11.12 2.26
CA ASN A 295 21.13 10.71 3.63
C ASN A 295 21.63 9.26 3.71
N ASP A 296 21.15 8.37 2.83
CA ASP A 296 21.69 7.02 2.70
C ASP A 296 23.18 7.03 2.29
N GLU A 297 23.52 7.78 1.25
CA GLU A 297 24.92 7.92 0.80
C GLU A 297 25.80 8.65 1.83
N LYS A 298 25.26 9.68 2.47
CA LYS A 298 25.99 10.51 3.43
C LYS A 298 26.32 9.76 4.71
N TYR A 299 25.39 8.95 5.23
CA TYR A 299 25.53 8.32 6.54
C TYR A 299 25.74 6.80 6.46
N ASN A 300 24.97 6.09 5.64
CA ASN A 300 25.02 4.62 5.63
C ASN A 300 26.18 4.06 4.82
N VAL A 301 26.55 4.66 3.68
CA VAL A 301 27.70 4.19 2.88
C VAL A 301 28.99 4.19 3.72
N PRO A 302 29.36 5.28 4.44
CA PRO A 302 30.55 5.25 5.29
C PRO A 302 30.44 4.29 6.48
N ALA A 303 29.24 4.10 7.04
CA ALA A 303 29.04 3.29 8.25
C ALA A 303 28.95 1.78 7.97
N PHE A 304 28.38 1.39 6.83
CA PHE A 304 28.02 0.00 6.51
C PHE A 304 28.66 -0.51 5.21
N GLY A 305 29.41 0.33 4.49
CA GLY A 305 30.14 -0.05 3.28
C GLY A 305 29.29 -0.09 2.01
N GLY A 306 28.04 0.37 2.05
CA GLY A 306 27.15 0.43 0.90
C GLY A 306 25.82 1.14 1.20
N PRO A 307 25.05 1.49 0.16
CA PRO A 307 23.72 2.06 0.32
C PRO A 307 22.77 1.01 0.91
N ARG A 308 21.77 1.48 1.65
CA ARG A 308 20.71 0.65 2.23
C ARG A 308 19.33 0.99 1.66
N GLU A 309 19.25 2.00 0.82
CA GLU A 309 18.03 2.48 0.19
C GLU A 309 18.05 2.19 -1.32
N ILE A 310 16.95 1.64 -1.83
CA ILE A 310 16.69 1.52 -3.26
C ILE A 310 15.48 2.40 -3.58
N PRO A 311 15.65 3.57 -4.25
CA PRO A 311 14.54 4.48 -4.54
C PRO A 311 13.63 3.92 -5.64
N ILE A 312 12.32 4.15 -5.51
CA ILE A 312 11.29 3.60 -6.38
C ILE A 312 10.43 4.70 -7.00
N ALA A 313 10.01 5.67 -6.21
CA ALA A 313 9.23 6.81 -6.67
C ALA A 313 9.49 8.03 -5.79
N GLN A 314 9.48 9.23 -6.36
CA GLN A 314 9.58 10.49 -5.61
C GLN A 314 8.73 11.58 -6.28
N GLU A 315 7.90 12.25 -5.48
CA GLU A 315 7.19 13.46 -5.87
C GLU A 315 7.42 14.56 -4.84
N LEU A 316 7.93 15.70 -5.32
CA LEU A 316 8.22 16.88 -4.52
C LEU A 316 7.15 17.96 -4.75
N PHE A 317 7.03 18.88 -3.79
CA PHE A 317 6.25 20.13 -3.95
C PHE A 317 4.76 19.92 -4.27
N ALA A 318 4.19 18.85 -3.72
CA ALA A 318 2.80 18.50 -3.93
C ALA A 318 2.11 18.21 -2.60
N ILE A 319 0.83 18.59 -2.52
CA ILE A 319 -0.07 18.18 -1.44
C ILE A 319 -0.74 16.90 -1.88
N GLY A 320 -0.71 15.86 -1.06
CA GLY A 320 -1.21 14.55 -1.47
C GLY A 320 -1.80 13.72 -0.34
N TYR A 321 -2.53 12.69 -0.74
CA TYR A 321 -3.17 11.72 0.15
C TYR A 321 -3.14 10.33 -0.49
N TYR A 322 -3.43 9.31 0.31
CA TYR A 322 -3.43 7.92 -0.13
C TYR A 322 -4.77 7.26 0.15
N ILE A 323 -5.21 6.41 -0.78
CA ILE A 323 -6.33 5.49 -0.59
C ILE A 323 -5.79 4.08 -0.65
N VAL A 324 -5.90 3.36 0.46
CA VAL A 324 -5.47 1.97 0.57
C VAL A 324 -6.71 1.09 0.51
N THR A 325 -6.83 0.28 -0.53
CA THR A 325 -7.88 -0.73 -0.70
C THR A 325 -7.35 -2.09 -0.27
N VAL A 326 -8.03 -2.71 0.69
CA VAL A 326 -7.79 -4.09 1.14
C VAL A 326 -8.89 -4.98 0.56
N ASP A 327 -8.51 -5.93 -0.28
CA ASP A 327 -9.41 -6.87 -0.96
C ASP A 327 -8.90 -8.30 -0.77
N GLY A 328 -9.42 -8.97 0.26
CA GLY A 328 -8.96 -10.30 0.66
C GLY A 328 -7.44 -10.32 0.82
N PRO A 329 -6.69 -11.14 0.05
CA PRO A 329 -5.24 -11.20 0.14
C PRO A 329 -4.52 -10.05 -0.57
N ARG A 330 -5.21 -9.15 -1.28
CA ARG A 330 -4.60 -8.08 -2.08
C ARG A 330 -4.71 -6.74 -1.36
N VAL A 331 -3.67 -5.93 -1.49
CA VAL A 331 -3.65 -4.52 -1.09
C VAL A 331 -3.28 -3.69 -2.30
N THR A 332 -4.05 -2.64 -2.57
CA THR A 332 -3.75 -1.63 -3.58
C THR A 332 -3.70 -0.26 -2.92
N VAL A 333 -2.66 0.51 -3.20
CA VAL A 333 -2.47 1.88 -2.74
C VAL A 333 -2.51 2.79 -3.96
N ASP A 334 -3.45 3.72 -3.95
CA ASP A 334 -3.49 4.83 -4.89
C ASP A 334 -2.97 6.09 -4.19
N HIS A 335 -1.95 6.72 -4.77
CA HIS A 335 -1.46 8.04 -4.35
C HIS A 335 -2.10 9.12 -5.22
N TYR A 336 -2.68 10.12 -4.57
CA TYR A 336 -3.27 11.29 -5.21
C TYR A 336 -2.50 12.54 -4.79
N ALA A 337 -2.26 13.45 -5.73
CA ALA A 337 -1.62 14.71 -5.42
C ALA A 337 -2.14 15.86 -6.29
N ALA A 338 -2.02 17.06 -5.73
CA ALA A 338 -2.25 18.33 -6.38
C ALA A 338 -0.99 19.22 -6.20
N PRO A 339 -0.68 20.11 -7.16
CA PRO A 339 0.40 21.08 -6.98
C PRO A 339 0.21 21.89 -5.70
N ASN A 340 1.30 22.17 -4.98
CA ASN A 340 1.24 22.93 -3.72
C ASN A 340 0.81 24.41 -3.90
N GLY A 341 0.81 24.93 -5.13
CA GLY A 341 0.39 26.29 -5.46
C GLY A 341 1.53 27.30 -5.64
N CYS A 342 2.80 26.89 -5.47
CA CYS A 342 3.94 27.81 -5.60
C CYS A 342 5.11 27.27 -6.45
N ASN A 343 4.95 26.11 -7.10
CA ASN A 343 5.92 25.53 -8.05
C ASN A 343 7.36 25.42 -7.51
N GLY A 344 7.52 24.93 -6.28
CA GLY A 344 8.83 24.70 -5.68
C GLY A 344 8.80 24.61 -4.16
N ASP A 345 9.98 24.75 -3.55
CA ASP A 345 10.16 24.92 -2.11
C ASP A 345 9.66 26.31 -1.72
N CYS A 346 8.53 26.35 -1.03
CA CYS A 346 7.97 27.57 -0.50
C CYS A 346 7.22 27.32 0.80
N ASP A 347 7.13 28.38 1.60
CA ASP A 347 6.16 28.48 2.69
C ASP A 347 4.85 29.04 2.14
N LEU A 348 3.79 28.24 2.18
CA LEU A 348 2.43 28.69 1.91
C LEU A 348 1.99 29.68 2.99
N THR A 349 1.44 30.81 2.55
CA THR A 349 0.91 31.86 3.43
C THR A 349 -0.62 31.92 3.39
N VAL A 350 -1.22 31.26 2.40
CA VAL A 350 -2.66 31.14 2.19
C VAL A 350 -2.99 29.71 1.79
N THR A 351 -4.19 29.26 2.13
CA THR A 351 -4.70 27.95 1.74
C THR A 351 -4.80 27.84 0.20
N PRO A 352 -4.15 26.86 -0.44
CA PRO A 352 -4.35 26.63 -1.87
C PRO A 352 -5.73 26.00 -2.15
N ALA A 353 -6.30 26.29 -3.32
CA ALA A 353 -7.48 25.59 -3.81
C ALA A 353 -7.04 24.26 -4.45
N LEU A 354 -7.42 23.15 -3.83
CA LEU A 354 -7.01 21.78 -4.19
C LEU A 354 -8.17 20.93 -4.71
N SER A 355 -9.40 21.25 -4.32
CA SER A 355 -10.60 20.54 -4.78
C SER A 355 -10.68 20.53 -6.31
N GLY A 356 -10.79 19.35 -6.91
CA GLY A 356 -10.80 19.16 -8.37
C GLY A 356 -9.42 19.21 -9.03
N HIS A 357 -8.35 19.42 -8.27
CA HIS A 357 -6.96 19.41 -8.76
C HIS A 357 -6.18 18.15 -8.37
N PHE A 358 -6.71 17.33 -7.46
CA PHE A 358 -6.11 16.03 -7.17
C PHE A 358 -6.18 15.11 -8.38
N THR A 359 -5.02 14.62 -8.78
CA THR A 359 -4.90 13.59 -9.83
C THR A 359 -4.22 12.37 -9.23
N LYS A 360 -4.64 11.18 -9.65
CA LYS A 360 -3.94 9.95 -9.29
C LYS A 360 -2.55 9.97 -9.90
N ARG A 361 -1.54 9.78 -9.07
CA ARG A 361 -0.12 9.85 -9.42
C ARG A 361 0.48 8.47 -9.60
N GLU A 362 0.10 7.52 -8.76
CA GLU A 362 0.60 6.14 -8.84
C GLU A 362 -0.44 5.16 -8.28
N THR A 363 -0.42 3.94 -8.81
CA THR A 363 -1.04 2.76 -8.21
C THR A 363 0.05 1.71 -7.97
N PHE A 364 0.22 1.30 -6.72
CA PHE A 364 1.11 0.20 -6.31
C PHE A 364 0.36 -0.73 -5.36
N GLY A 365 0.93 -1.88 -5.01
CA GLY A 365 0.22 -2.87 -4.21
C GLY A 365 1.06 -4.08 -3.87
N TYR A 366 0.50 -4.98 -3.07
CA TYR A 366 1.09 -6.27 -2.76
C TYR A 366 -0.01 -7.30 -2.52
N SER A 367 0.40 -8.55 -2.35
CA SER A 367 -0.51 -9.59 -1.90
C SER A 367 0.12 -10.59 -0.95
N LEU A 368 -0.69 -11.13 -0.04
CA LEU A 368 -0.31 -12.24 0.86
C LEU A 368 -0.06 -13.54 0.08
N ASN A 369 -0.57 -13.66 -1.13
CA ASN A 369 -0.44 -14.86 -1.96
C ASN A 369 0.36 -14.63 -3.26
N GLY A 370 1.08 -13.50 -3.37
CA GLY A 370 1.95 -13.18 -4.50
C GLY A 370 3.38 -12.86 -4.08
N LYS A 371 4.13 -12.20 -4.96
CA LYS A 371 5.58 -11.96 -4.83
C LYS A 371 5.95 -10.54 -5.26
N GLU A 372 7.00 -10.03 -4.63
CA GLU A 372 7.65 -8.76 -4.97
C GLU A 372 8.94 -9.03 -5.78
N PHE A 373 9.14 -8.28 -6.85
CA PHE A 373 10.34 -8.31 -7.69
C PHE A 373 10.89 -6.89 -7.86
N THR A 374 12.21 -6.74 -7.78
CA THR A 374 12.88 -5.46 -8.03
C THR A 374 13.58 -5.49 -9.39
N VAL A 375 13.25 -4.56 -10.28
CA VAL A 375 13.86 -4.46 -11.61
C VAL A 375 14.45 -3.07 -11.80
N ALA A 376 15.78 -2.99 -11.68
CA ALA A 376 16.53 -1.75 -11.87
C ALA A 376 16.43 -1.23 -13.32
N GLN A 377 16.75 0.05 -13.54
CA GLN A 377 16.74 0.62 -14.88
C GLN A 377 17.64 -0.14 -15.84
N GLY A 378 17.16 -0.34 -17.07
CA GLY A 378 17.82 -1.11 -18.11
C GLY A 378 17.81 -2.62 -17.88
N GLN A 379 17.25 -3.13 -16.78
CA GLN A 379 17.16 -4.57 -16.52
C GLN A 379 15.87 -5.18 -17.08
N SER A 380 15.95 -6.46 -17.44
CA SER A 380 14.84 -7.20 -18.03
C SER A 380 13.77 -7.57 -16.99
N TYR A 381 12.51 -7.50 -17.40
CA TYR A 381 11.38 -7.98 -16.63
C TYR A 381 11.24 -9.51 -16.59
N THR A 382 12.05 -10.25 -17.34
CA THR A 382 11.94 -11.73 -17.45
C THR A 382 12.16 -12.49 -16.13
N ALA A 383 12.71 -11.83 -15.11
CA ALA A 383 12.79 -12.38 -13.75
C ALA A 383 11.41 -12.48 -13.06
N VAL A 384 10.40 -11.72 -13.52
CA VAL A 384 9.04 -11.70 -12.95
C VAL A 384 8.29 -12.96 -13.37
N GLN A 385 8.14 -13.88 -12.42
CA GLN A 385 7.35 -15.09 -12.59
C GLN A 385 6.70 -15.53 -11.28
N ASP A 386 5.44 -15.91 -11.35
CA ASP A 386 4.71 -16.39 -10.19
C ASP A 386 3.70 -17.48 -10.54
N SER A 387 3.23 -18.20 -9.54
CA SER A 387 2.25 -19.26 -9.74
C SER A 387 1.33 -19.40 -8.54
N PHE A 388 0.05 -19.60 -8.81
CA PHE A 388 -0.96 -19.83 -7.80
C PHE A 388 -1.90 -20.93 -8.26
N ARG A 389 -2.06 -21.98 -7.44
CA ARG A 389 -3.01 -23.08 -7.65
C ARG A 389 -3.05 -23.65 -9.09
N GLY A 390 -1.88 -23.80 -9.70
CA GLY A 390 -1.73 -24.38 -11.05
C GLY A 390 -1.82 -23.38 -12.21
N THR A 391 -2.16 -22.12 -11.95
CA THR A 391 -1.95 -21.02 -12.92
C THR A 391 -0.54 -20.48 -12.73
N THR A 392 0.23 -20.33 -13.82
CA THR A 392 1.56 -19.74 -13.84
C THR A 392 1.52 -18.47 -14.68
N ALA A 393 2.06 -17.37 -14.16
CA ALA A 393 2.28 -16.12 -14.87
C ALA A 393 3.79 -15.86 -15.06
N ARG A 394 4.17 -15.35 -16.23
CA ARG A 394 5.56 -14.97 -16.56
C ARG A 394 5.58 -13.74 -17.46
N ILE A 395 6.52 -12.84 -17.22
CA ILE A 395 6.93 -11.88 -18.23
C ILE A 395 7.97 -12.54 -19.14
N LEU A 396 7.67 -12.64 -20.44
CA LEU A 396 8.52 -13.31 -21.43
C LEU A 396 9.55 -12.37 -22.06
N ASP A 397 9.26 -11.07 -22.08
CA ASP A 397 10.10 -10.03 -22.67
C ASP A 397 9.71 -8.65 -22.11
N GLY A 398 10.62 -7.69 -22.25
CA GLY A 398 10.48 -6.33 -21.74
C GLY A 398 11.63 -5.95 -20.81
N THR A 399 11.83 -4.64 -20.67
CA THR A 399 12.90 -4.04 -19.89
C THR A 399 12.34 -2.82 -19.17
N ASN A 400 12.80 -2.55 -17.95
CA ASN A 400 12.57 -1.27 -17.29
C ASN A 400 13.30 -0.18 -18.07
N ALA A 401 12.58 0.53 -18.94
CA ALA A 401 13.10 1.59 -19.78
C ALA A 401 12.86 2.99 -19.16
N SER A 402 12.31 3.04 -17.94
CA SER A 402 12.23 4.27 -17.17
C SER A 402 13.61 4.95 -17.06
N THR A 403 13.60 6.27 -17.23
CA THR A 403 14.76 7.14 -17.00
C THR A 403 14.59 8.00 -15.75
N GLY A 404 13.58 7.71 -14.92
CA GLY A 404 13.27 8.51 -13.75
C GLY A 404 14.40 8.47 -12.72
N THR A 405 14.73 9.61 -12.12
CA THR A 405 15.65 9.65 -10.98
C THR A 405 14.97 10.31 -9.80
N ASP A 406 15.43 10.00 -8.60
CA ASP A 406 15.14 10.89 -7.46
C ASP A 406 15.92 12.20 -7.59
N TYR A 407 15.71 13.10 -6.63
CA TYR A 407 16.37 14.41 -6.59
C TYR A 407 17.90 14.34 -6.52
N ALA A 408 18.45 13.30 -5.89
CA ALA A 408 19.89 13.06 -5.81
C ALA A 408 20.48 12.45 -7.10
N GLY A 409 19.65 12.17 -8.10
CA GLY A 409 20.06 11.59 -9.38
C GLY A 409 20.19 10.06 -9.34
N ARG A 410 19.69 9.39 -8.30
CA ARG A 410 19.69 7.93 -8.18
C ARG A 410 18.58 7.36 -9.06
N ALA A 411 18.90 6.32 -9.84
CA ALA A 411 17.97 5.67 -10.74
C ALA A 411 16.80 5.00 -9.98
N LEU A 412 15.57 5.28 -10.41
CA LEU A 412 14.37 4.66 -9.82
C LEU A 412 14.20 3.21 -10.29
N THR A 413 14.04 2.31 -9.32
CA THR A 413 13.80 0.87 -9.54
C THR A 413 12.31 0.57 -9.57
N LYS A 414 11.86 -0.35 -10.44
CA LYS A 414 10.49 -0.86 -10.38
C LYS A 414 10.39 -1.92 -9.28
N ALA A 415 9.47 -1.73 -8.34
CA ALA A 415 9.01 -2.79 -7.44
C ALA A 415 7.71 -3.36 -8.00
N ILE A 416 7.82 -4.51 -8.65
CA ILE A 416 6.73 -5.20 -9.33
C ILE A 416 6.16 -6.24 -8.40
N ASP A 417 4.88 -6.14 -8.11
CA ASP A 417 4.18 -7.05 -7.22
C ASP A 417 3.12 -7.85 -7.98
N THR A 418 3.03 -9.14 -7.64
CA THR A 418 1.94 -10.01 -8.08
C THR A 418 0.92 -10.22 -6.96
N GLY A 419 -0.32 -10.49 -7.34
CA GLY A 419 -1.37 -10.95 -6.43
C GLY A 419 -2.37 -11.84 -7.16
N TRP A 420 -3.08 -12.71 -6.42
CA TRP A 420 -3.94 -13.70 -7.05
C TRP A 420 -5.35 -13.74 -6.46
N THR A 421 -6.34 -13.81 -7.34
CA THR A 421 -7.73 -14.11 -6.99
C THR A 421 -8.14 -15.47 -7.56
N PRO A 422 -8.59 -16.43 -6.72
CA PRO A 422 -9.07 -17.73 -7.19
C PRO A 422 -10.28 -17.60 -8.12
N ARG A 423 -10.37 -18.47 -9.13
CA ARG A 423 -11.48 -18.51 -10.11
C ARG A 423 -12.74 -19.15 -9.53
N GLU A 424 -12.56 -20.03 -8.53
CA GLU A 424 -13.62 -20.90 -7.98
C GLU A 424 -14.49 -20.22 -6.93
N GLN A 425 -14.27 -18.93 -6.66
CA GLN A 425 -15.00 -18.18 -5.64
C GLN A 425 -16.43 -17.79 -6.00
N HIS A 426 -17.11 -18.53 -6.89
CA HIS A 426 -18.58 -18.52 -6.99
C HIS A 426 -19.14 -19.87 -7.46
N ARG A 427 -19.30 -20.84 -6.52
CA ARG A 427 -20.24 -21.95 -6.68
C ARG A 427 -21.50 -21.69 -5.85
N HIS A 428 -22.58 -21.36 -6.55
CA HIS A 428 -24.00 -21.54 -6.19
C HIS A 428 -24.40 -21.35 -4.71
N GLY A 429 -24.83 -20.13 -4.37
CA GLY A 429 -25.93 -19.93 -3.42
C GLY A 429 -27.14 -19.42 -4.21
N ARG A 430 -28.20 -20.22 -4.35
CA ARG A 430 -29.51 -19.74 -4.83
C ARG A 430 -30.11 -18.81 -3.77
N GLY A 431 -29.66 -17.56 -3.73
CA GLY A 431 -30.28 -16.48 -2.98
C GLY A 431 -31.05 -15.59 -3.94
N HIS A 432 -32.38 -15.61 -3.86
CA HIS A 432 -33.22 -14.66 -4.56
C HIS A 432 -33.03 -13.27 -3.93
N GLY A 433 -32.72 -12.26 -4.74
CA GLY A 433 -33.01 -10.86 -4.40
C GLY A 433 -31.90 -9.85 -4.70
N HIS A 434 -32.25 -8.89 -5.56
CA HIS A 434 -31.67 -7.55 -5.74
C HIS A 434 -30.34 -7.37 -6.50
N HIS A 435 -30.50 -7.09 -7.80
CA HIS A 435 -29.84 -6.06 -8.61
C HIS A 435 -28.48 -5.47 -8.17
N ASP A 436 -27.43 -6.28 -8.09
CA ASP A 436 -26.06 -5.86 -8.48
C ASP A 436 -25.18 -7.04 -8.98
N ASN A 437 -25.79 -7.95 -9.73
CA ASN A 437 -25.27 -9.31 -9.96
C ASN A 437 -24.40 -9.48 -11.22
N ARG A 438 -24.10 -8.42 -12.00
CA ARG A 438 -23.41 -8.61 -13.30
C ARG A 438 -21.90 -8.78 -13.20
N ARG A 439 -21.23 -8.18 -12.19
CA ARG A 439 -19.79 -8.36 -11.97
C ARG A 439 -19.44 -9.77 -11.47
N ARG A 440 -20.38 -10.42 -10.77
CA ARG A 440 -20.14 -11.67 -10.02
C ARG A 440 -20.15 -12.95 -10.87
N ASP A 441 -20.78 -12.94 -12.05
CA ASP A 441 -20.85 -14.13 -12.92
C ASP A 441 -19.62 -14.26 -13.85
N ALA A 442 -19.01 -13.14 -14.26
CA ALA A 442 -17.93 -13.12 -15.27
C ALA A 442 -16.60 -13.74 -14.80
N ASP A 443 -16.29 -13.68 -13.51
CA ASP A 443 -15.02 -14.18 -12.96
C ASP A 443 -14.99 -15.70 -12.78
N SER A 444 -16.15 -16.35 -12.73
CA SER A 444 -16.28 -17.81 -12.62
C SER A 444 -16.02 -18.54 -13.95
N ASP A 445 -16.05 -17.80 -15.05
CA ASP A 445 -15.88 -18.30 -16.41
C ASP A 445 -14.44 -18.17 -16.94
N THR A 446 -13.51 -17.65 -16.15
CA THR A 446 -12.10 -17.58 -16.54
C THR A 446 -11.47 -18.98 -16.65
N ALA A 447 -10.56 -19.14 -17.60
CA ALA A 447 -9.75 -20.33 -17.79
C ALA A 447 -8.46 -20.31 -16.94
N SER A 448 -8.17 -19.22 -16.24
CA SER A 448 -7.05 -19.12 -15.29
C SER A 448 -7.51 -18.50 -13.97
N HIS A 449 -6.68 -18.58 -12.94
CA HIS A 449 -6.79 -17.62 -11.83
C HIS A 449 -6.48 -16.21 -12.31
N ILE A 450 -7.02 -15.21 -11.61
CA ILE A 450 -6.80 -13.81 -11.94
C ILE A 450 -5.48 -13.39 -11.29
N LEU A 451 -4.55 -12.91 -12.10
CA LEU A 451 -3.32 -12.25 -11.68
C LEU A 451 -3.60 -10.75 -11.56
N THR A 452 -3.16 -10.11 -10.49
CA THR A 452 -2.98 -8.66 -10.45
C THR A 452 -1.49 -8.34 -10.51
N LEU A 453 -1.13 -7.35 -11.30
CA LEU A 453 0.23 -6.86 -11.46
C LEU A 453 0.28 -5.37 -11.11
N TRP A 454 1.23 -4.97 -10.25
CA TRP A 454 1.44 -3.58 -9.84
C TRP A 454 2.88 -3.10 -10.11
N GLY A 455 3.10 -1.79 -10.03
CA GLY A 455 4.43 -1.19 -9.89
C GLY A 455 5.31 -1.15 -11.15
N MET A 456 4.70 -1.27 -12.33
CA MET A 456 5.40 -1.15 -13.62
C MET A 456 5.31 0.26 -14.23
N ALA A 457 4.29 1.04 -13.89
CA ALA A 457 4.12 2.41 -14.39
C ALA A 457 5.12 3.38 -13.75
N ASP A 458 5.46 4.46 -14.44
CA ASP A 458 6.15 5.60 -13.84
C ASP A 458 5.14 6.51 -13.13
N LEU A 459 5.63 7.28 -12.14
CA LEU A 459 4.85 8.29 -11.45
C LEU A 459 4.20 9.26 -12.45
N GLY A 460 2.90 9.51 -12.28
CA GLY A 460 2.09 10.36 -13.14
C GLY A 460 1.61 9.71 -14.43
N SER A 461 1.91 8.42 -14.66
CA SER A 461 1.52 7.67 -15.85
C SER A 461 0.64 6.47 -15.50
N SER A 462 -0.37 6.18 -16.33
CA SER A 462 -1.08 4.90 -16.34
C SER A 462 -0.46 3.89 -17.31
N GLN A 463 0.42 4.35 -18.19
CA GLN A 463 1.14 3.53 -19.17
C GLN A 463 2.44 2.99 -18.54
N THR A 464 2.73 1.72 -18.79
CA THR A 464 3.99 1.05 -18.41
C THR A 464 4.94 0.98 -19.60
N ASP A 465 6.14 0.47 -19.36
CA ASP A 465 6.99 -0.06 -20.43
C ASP A 465 6.27 -1.16 -21.22
N VAL A 466 6.72 -1.42 -22.46
CA VAL A 466 6.22 -2.55 -23.26
C VAL A 466 6.80 -3.85 -22.74
N TYR A 467 5.94 -4.82 -22.45
CA TYR A 467 6.34 -6.15 -22.00
C TYR A 467 5.41 -7.23 -22.58
N THR A 468 5.88 -8.48 -22.56
CA THR A 468 5.05 -9.63 -22.95
C THR A 468 4.65 -10.41 -21.71
N LEU A 469 3.36 -10.41 -21.38
CA LEU A 469 2.80 -11.23 -20.30
C LEU A 469 2.29 -12.57 -20.84
N SER A 470 2.50 -13.65 -20.10
CA SER A 470 1.99 -14.98 -20.41
C SER A 470 1.39 -15.65 -19.17
N LEU A 471 0.20 -16.23 -19.32
CA LEU A 471 -0.48 -17.04 -18.31
C LEU A 471 -0.79 -18.44 -18.85
N THR A 472 -0.65 -19.46 -18.00
CA THR A 472 -1.22 -20.78 -18.29
C THR A 472 -2.74 -20.76 -18.13
N TYR A 473 -3.43 -21.66 -18.84
CA TYR A 473 -4.87 -21.81 -18.74
C TYR A 473 -5.31 -23.27 -18.67
N ASP A 474 -6.52 -23.46 -18.14
CA ASP A 474 -7.24 -24.71 -18.10
C ASP A 474 -7.88 -25.00 -19.47
N PRO A 475 -7.42 -26.02 -20.21
CA PRO A 475 -7.89 -26.29 -21.55
C PRO A 475 -9.36 -26.71 -21.59
N ASP A 476 -9.93 -27.22 -20.49
CA ASP A 476 -11.34 -27.64 -20.44
C ASP A 476 -12.29 -26.43 -20.46
N LYS A 477 -11.78 -25.24 -20.14
CA LYS A 477 -12.50 -23.96 -20.23
C LYS A 477 -12.34 -23.29 -21.60
N ALA A 478 -11.40 -23.75 -22.43
CA ALA A 478 -11.18 -23.20 -23.76
C ALA A 478 -12.15 -23.83 -24.77
N ARG A 479 -13.00 -23.00 -25.38
CA ARG A 479 -13.90 -23.46 -26.44
C ARG A 479 -13.14 -23.57 -27.78
N PRO A 480 -13.14 -24.74 -28.45
CA PRO A 480 -12.39 -24.93 -29.70
C PRO A 480 -12.68 -23.89 -30.79
N GLU A 481 -13.93 -23.42 -30.88
CA GLU A 481 -14.37 -22.41 -31.83
C GLU A 481 -13.74 -21.02 -31.62
N HIS A 482 -13.29 -20.71 -30.41
CA HIS A 482 -12.65 -19.43 -30.08
C HIS A 482 -11.14 -19.44 -30.29
N LEU A 483 -10.49 -20.60 -30.11
CA LEU A 483 -9.03 -20.77 -30.22
C LEU A 483 -8.46 -20.43 -31.61
N GLY A 484 -9.27 -20.50 -32.66
CA GLY A 484 -8.88 -20.16 -34.03
C GLY A 484 -9.21 -18.74 -34.47
N ARG A 485 -10.04 -18.01 -33.71
CA ARG A 485 -10.63 -16.73 -34.12
C ARG A 485 -10.07 -15.52 -33.37
N GLY A 486 -9.20 -15.74 -32.38
CA GLY A 486 -8.67 -14.68 -31.53
C GLY A 486 -9.67 -14.15 -30.51
N LEU A 487 -10.73 -14.91 -30.19
CA LEU A 487 -11.79 -14.55 -29.23
C LEU A 487 -11.58 -15.13 -27.83
N PHE A 488 -10.40 -15.70 -27.60
CA PHE A 488 -10.00 -16.30 -26.32
C PHE A 488 -8.49 -16.11 -26.19
N GLY A 489 -8.05 -15.58 -25.06
CA GLY A 489 -6.69 -15.07 -24.90
C GLY A 489 -6.47 -14.46 -23.53
N LEU A 490 -5.32 -13.80 -23.37
CA LEU A 490 -5.07 -12.97 -22.21
C LEU A 490 -5.99 -11.75 -22.26
N ALA A 491 -6.75 -11.55 -21.19
CA ALA A 491 -7.71 -10.48 -21.02
C ALA A 491 -7.28 -9.57 -19.86
N ALA A 492 -7.75 -8.33 -19.88
CA ALA A 492 -7.62 -7.36 -18.80
C ALA A 492 -8.99 -6.76 -18.47
N ARG A 493 -9.14 -6.19 -17.28
CA ARG A 493 -10.37 -5.47 -16.91
C ARG A 493 -10.35 -4.04 -17.44
N ASP A 494 -11.44 -3.63 -18.07
CA ASP A 494 -11.70 -2.22 -18.39
C ASP A 494 -12.23 -1.45 -17.16
N ALA A 495 -12.53 -0.16 -17.35
CA ALA A 495 -13.04 0.72 -16.30
C ALA A 495 -14.42 0.29 -15.74
N ASP A 496 -15.22 -0.43 -16.52
CA ASP A 496 -16.50 -0.98 -16.09
C ASP A 496 -16.34 -2.29 -15.30
N GLY A 497 -15.14 -2.88 -15.37
CA GLY A 497 -14.78 -4.17 -14.76
C GLY A 497 -15.00 -5.36 -15.68
N THR A 498 -15.21 -5.12 -16.98
CA THR A 498 -15.44 -6.14 -18.01
C THR A 498 -14.13 -6.70 -18.52
N TRP A 499 -14.07 -8.02 -18.73
CA TRP A 499 -12.94 -8.67 -19.39
C TRP A 499 -12.93 -8.34 -20.88
N VAL A 500 -11.92 -7.58 -21.29
CA VAL A 500 -11.61 -7.24 -22.69
C VAL A 500 -10.28 -7.86 -23.08
N ASN A 501 -9.96 -7.92 -24.38
CA ASN A 501 -8.65 -8.41 -24.78
C ASN A 501 -7.57 -7.51 -24.16
N ALA A 502 -6.54 -8.09 -23.54
CA ALA A 502 -5.52 -7.32 -22.84
C ALA A 502 -4.85 -6.27 -23.74
N VAL A 503 -4.77 -6.50 -25.06
CA VAL A 503 -4.19 -5.52 -25.99
C VAL A 503 -5.11 -4.33 -26.31
N GLU A 504 -6.41 -4.42 -26.03
CA GLU A 504 -7.35 -3.29 -26.21
C GLU A 504 -7.15 -2.21 -25.14
N MET A 505 -6.53 -2.56 -24.02
CA MET A 505 -6.14 -1.64 -22.94
C MET A 505 -4.78 -0.95 -23.20
N ASN A 506 -4.11 -1.28 -24.29
CA ASN A 506 -2.83 -0.66 -24.61
C ASN A 506 -2.98 0.80 -25.05
N ALA A 507 -2.03 1.63 -24.62
CA ALA A 507 -1.82 2.93 -25.25
C ALA A 507 -1.06 2.73 -26.57
N GLY A 508 -1.80 2.69 -27.68
CA GLY A 508 -1.25 2.48 -29.02
C GLY A 508 -1.06 1.00 -29.40
N GLY A 509 -0.43 0.76 -30.56
CA GLY A 509 -0.33 -0.56 -31.17
C GLY A 509 -1.61 -0.99 -31.91
N SER A 510 -1.57 -2.17 -32.54
CA SER A 510 -2.69 -2.72 -33.30
C SER A 510 -2.89 -4.18 -32.95
N ALA A 511 -4.14 -4.56 -32.63
CA ALA A 511 -4.49 -5.92 -32.27
C ALA A 511 -4.14 -6.92 -33.39
N LYS A 512 -3.24 -7.86 -33.11
CA LYS A 512 -2.84 -8.92 -34.04
C LYS A 512 -2.82 -10.28 -33.34
N PHE A 513 -3.73 -11.15 -33.75
CA PHE A 513 -3.82 -12.50 -33.21
C PHE A 513 -2.78 -13.45 -33.84
N VAL A 514 -2.18 -14.30 -33.00
CA VAL A 514 -1.29 -15.39 -33.38
C VAL A 514 -1.75 -16.68 -32.71
N LYS A 515 -2.00 -17.73 -33.50
CA LYS A 515 -2.19 -19.08 -32.97
C LYS A 515 -0.83 -19.79 -32.92
N GLY A 516 -0.21 -19.82 -31.75
CA GLY A 516 1.08 -20.45 -31.50
C GLY A 516 1.86 -19.80 -30.36
N ALA A 517 3.05 -20.33 -30.11
CA ALA A 517 3.98 -19.79 -29.13
C ALA A 517 4.37 -18.34 -29.46
N TRP A 518 4.63 -17.56 -28.41
CA TRP A 518 5.26 -16.25 -28.54
C TRP A 518 6.65 -16.39 -29.18
N LYS A 519 7.06 -15.35 -29.93
CA LYS A 519 8.41 -15.24 -30.49
C LYS A 519 8.96 -13.84 -30.22
N PRO A 520 10.27 -13.71 -29.92
CA PRO A 520 10.92 -12.41 -29.81
C PRO A 520 10.65 -11.53 -31.03
N GLY A 521 10.42 -10.23 -30.79
CA GLY A 521 10.15 -9.24 -31.84
C GLY A 521 8.67 -9.06 -32.21
N TYR A 522 7.73 -9.77 -31.58
CA TYR A 522 6.32 -9.41 -31.67
C TYR A 522 6.07 -8.05 -31.01
N GLY A 523 5.51 -7.11 -31.78
CA GLY A 523 5.29 -5.73 -31.35
C GLY A 523 4.03 -5.56 -30.51
N LEU A 524 3.93 -4.39 -29.86
CA LEU A 524 2.79 -3.97 -29.04
C LEU A 524 1.46 -4.21 -29.77
N GLY A 525 0.52 -4.86 -29.09
CA GLY A 525 -0.78 -5.23 -29.67
C GLY A 525 -0.85 -6.66 -30.23
N THR A 526 0.29 -7.35 -30.34
CA THR A 526 0.30 -8.77 -30.70
C THR A 526 -0.11 -9.62 -29.50
N TYR A 527 -1.02 -10.57 -29.70
CA TYR A 527 -1.44 -11.52 -28.68
C TYR A 527 -1.66 -12.89 -29.29
N GLY A 528 -1.62 -13.93 -28.47
CA GLY A 528 -1.78 -15.28 -28.96
C GLY A 528 -2.09 -16.32 -27.90
N ILE A 529 -2.42 -17.50 -28.40
CA ILE A 529 -2.56 -18.72 -27.60
C ILE A 529 -1.69 -19.79 -28.22
N ASP A 530 -0.97 -20.50 -27.36
CA ASP A 530 -0.28 -21.74 -27.67
C ASP A 530 -1.02 -22.94 -27.05
N PRO A 531 -1.79 -23.71 -27.86
CA PRO A 531 -2.45 -24.91 -27.39
C PRO A 531 -1.50 -26.04 -26.97
N SER A 532 -0.25 -26.03 -27.44
CA SER A 532 0.72 -27.08 -27.12
C SER A 532 1.24 -26.95 -25.68
N THR A 533 1.49 -25.72 -25.24
CA THR A 533 1.94 -25.40 -23.88
C THR A 533 0.81 -24.96 -22.95
N LYS A 534 -0.42 -24.81 -23.48
CA LYS A 534 -1.60 -24.32 -22.76
C LYS A 534 -1.34 -22.94 -22.14
N THR A 535 -0.76 -22.03 -22.93
CA THR A 535 -0.48 -20.65 -22.54
C THR A 535 -1.21 -19.65 -23.43
N ALA A 536 -1.60 -18.53 -22.83
CA ALA A 536 -2.05 -17.33 -23.54
C ALA A 536 -1.09 -16.19 -23.22
N TRP A 537 -0.74 -15.38 -24.21
CA TRP A 537 0.23 -14.31 -24.07
C TRP A 537 -0.22 -13.05 -24.82
N ALA A 538 0.23 -11.88 -24.36
CA ALA A 538 0.01 -10.61 -25.02
C ALA A 538 1.18 -9.64 -24.81
N VAL A 539 1.47 -8.83 -25.83
CA VAL A 539 2.42 -7.72 -25.75
C VAL A 539 1.63 -6.46 -25.36
N VAL A 540 1.86 -5.97 -24.14
CA VAL A 540 1.07 -4.93 -23.47
C VAL A 540 1.93 -3.82 -22.89
N ASN A 541 1.31 -2.69 -22.54
CA ASN A 541 1.95 -1.55 -21.88
C ASN A 541 1.07 -0.93 -20.78
N HIS A 542 0.40 -1.79 -20.02
CA HIS A 542 -0.39 -1.44 -18.85
C HIS A 542 -0.24 -2.50 -17.75
N GLN A 543 -0.68 -2.17 -16.54
CA GLN A 543 -0.71 -3.06 -15.38
C GLN A 543 -2.16 -3.20 -14.87
N GLY A 544 -2.42 -4.14 -13.97
CA GLY A 544 -3.76 -4.38 -13.41
C GLY A 544 -4.11 -5.86 -13.35
N ASP A 545 -5.40 -6.15 -13.44
CA ASP A 545 -5.95 -7.51 -13.40
C ASP A 545 -5.86 -8.18 -14.79
N PHE A 546 -5.34 -9.39 -14.83
CA PHE A 546 -5.19 -10.25 -16.00
C PHE A 546 -5.74 -11.64 -15.74
N ALA A 547 -6.44 -12.20 -16.71
CA ALA A 547 -6.88 -13.59 -16.71
C ALA A 547 -6.91 -14.14 -18.14
N VAL A 548 -6.92 -15.46 -18.29
CA VAL A 548 -7.22 -16.09 -19.57
C VAL A 548 -8.72 -16.34 -19.63
N THR A 549 -9.39 -15.75 -20.61
CA THR A 549 -10.84 -15.92 -20.80
C THR A 549 -11.26 -15.65 -22.24
N GLY A 550 -12.52 -15.94 -22.56
CA GLY A 550 -13.16 -15.53 -23.80
C GLY A 550 -13.68 -14.10 -23.70
N PHE A 551 -13.58 -13.34 -24.78
CA PHE A 551 -14.14 -11.99 -24.86
C PHE A 551 -15.00 -11.85 -26.12
N ALA A 552 -16.01 -10.98 -26.06
CA ALA A 552 -16.92 -10.75 -27.17
C ALA A 552 -16.17 -10.16 -28.37
N GLU A 553 -16.64 -10.41 -29.59
CA GLU A 553 -16.24 -9.57 -30.72
C GLU A 553 -16.64 -8.13 -30.40
N THR A 554 -15.67 -7.27 -30.13
CA THR A 554 -15.90 -5.84 -30.18
C THR A 554 -16.39 -5.57 -31.60
N CYS A 555 -17.68 -5.21 -31.75
CA CYS A 555 -18.22 -4.79 -33.03
C CYS A 555 -17.28 -3.72 -33.57
N ARG A 556 -16.49 -4.05 -34.59
CA ARG A 556 -15.59 -3.15 -35.29
C ARG A 556 -16.41 -1.99 -35.86
N LYS A 557 -16.66 -0.97 -35.04
CA LYS A 557 -17.01 0.35 -35.53
C LYS A 557 -15.70 0.92 -36.06
N LYS A 558 -15.62 0.86 -37.39
CA LYS A 558 -14.58 1.44 -38.23
C LYS A 558 -14.39 2.92 -37.95
#